data_AF-A0A9P5UH26-F1
#
_entry.id   AF-A0A9P5UH26-F1
#
_cell.length_a   1.000
_cell.length_b   1.000
_cell.length_c   1.000
_cell.angle_alpha   90.00
_cell.angle_beta   90.00
_cell.angle_gamma   90.00
#
_symmetry.space_group_name_H-M   'P 1'
#
loop_
_entity.id
_entity.type
_entity.pdbx_description
1 polymer ?
#
loop_
_entity_poly.entity_id
_entity_poly.type
_entity_poly.pdbx_seq_one_letter_code
_entity_poly.pdbx_strand_id
1 'polypeptide(L)'
;MASREIDTNYSHIIIHNDYVLKNRNKTNTPPEMFLNEAHAMAFISKNTIIPVPKIISSDGDHIRMERIQGETLEVVWPTLSKDAKLNIMRQLTDYVIQMWNLKGTKIESFVGPT
;
A
#
# COMPACT_ATOMS: atom_id res chain seq x y z
N MET A 1 -20.43 8.62 -12.08
CA MET A 1 -19.14 8.43 -11.37
C MET A 1 -18.98 6.94 -11.15
N ALA A 2 -18.04 6.29 -11.83
CA ALA A 2 -17.86 4.84 -11.69
C ALA A 2 -16.81 4.58 -10.62
N SER A 3 -17.23 4.08 -9.46
CA SER A 3 -16.36 3.49 -8.45
C SER A 3 -16.25 1.99 -8.70
N ARG A 4 -15.05 1.43 -8.53
CA ARG A 4 -14.86 -0.03 -8.51
C ARG A 4 -14.77 -0.48 -7.05
N GLU A 5 -15.56 -1.48 -6.69
CA GLU A 5 -15.57 -2.06 -5.35
C GLU A 5 -14.93 -3.44 -5.36
N ILE A 6 -14.22 -3.77 -4.27
CA ILE A 6 -13.56 -5.06 -4.08
C ILE A 6 -13.78 -5.48 -2.62
N ASP A 7 -14.41 -6.63 -2.44
CA ASP A 7 -14.57 -7.27 -1.13
C ASP A 7 -13.48 -8.31 -0.89
N THR A 8 -12.91 -8.26 0.31
CA THR A 8 -11.92 -9.24 0.80
C THR A 8 -12.35 -9.71 2.19
N ASN A 9 -11.74 -10.80 2.68
CA ASN A 9 -12.01 -11.29 4.04
C ASN A 9 -11.72 -10.25 5.15
N TYR A 10 -10.87 -9.26 4.87
CA TYR A 10 -10.36 -8.30 5.86
C TYR A 10 -10.83 -6.86 5.63
N SER A 11 -11.30 -6.53 4.43
CA SER A 11 -11.61 -5.17 4.05
C SER A 11 -12.55 -5.06 2.85
N HIS A 12 -13.32 -3.97 2.83
CA HIS A 12 -14.07 -3.52 1.67
C HIS A 12 -13.34 -2.32 1.05
N ILE A 13 -12.97 -2.42 -0.22
CA ILE A 13 -12.15 -1.42 -0.93
C ILE A 13 -12.98 -0.74 -2.00
N ILE A 14 -13.03 0.59 -1.95
CA ILE A 14 -13.69 1.44 -2.92
C ILE A 14 -12.64 2.27 -3.65
N ILE A 15 -12.57 2.12 -4.97
CA ILE A 15 -11.61 2.82 -5.82
C ILE A 15 -12.36 3.93 -6.56
N HIS A 16 -12.02 5.18 -6.23
CA HIS A 16 -12.46 6.38 -6.94
C HIS A 16 -11.42 6.80 -7.97
N ASN A 17 -11.64 7.91 -8.69
CA ASN A 17 -10.68 8.38 -9.70
C ASN A 17 -9.36 8.85 -9.08
N ASP A 18 -9.41 9.52 -7.92
CA ASP A 18 -8.25 10.20 -7.35
C ASP A 18 -7.77 9.57 -6.03
N TYR A 19 -8.59 8.72 -5.41
CA TYR A 19 -8.28 8.09 -4.13
C TYR A 19 -8.87 6.68 -4.02
N VAL A 20 -8.32 5.92 -3.09
CA VAL A 20 -8.82 4.62 -2.64
C VAL A 20 -9.28 4.75 -1.20
N LEU A 21 -10.46 4.23 -0.90
CA LEU A 21 -10.97 4.06 0.45
C LEU A 21 -10.94 2.57 0.80
N LYS A 22 -10.18 2.21 1.83
CA LYS A 22 -10.15 0.86 2.39
C LYS A 22 -10.88 0.89 3.73
N ASN A 23 -11.96 0.14 3.86
CA ASN A 23 -12.75 0.02 5.08
C ASN A 23 -12.49 -1.33 5.76
N ARG A 24 -12.29 -1.33 7.07
CA ARG A 24 -12.02 -2.53 7.86
C ARG A 24 -13.26 -3.41 7.95
N ASN A 25 -13.10 -4.71 7.73
CA ASN A 25 -14.11 -5.67 8.10
C ASN A 25 -14.01 -5.97 9.61
N LYS A 26 -14.89 -5.35 10.40
CA LYS A 26 -14.83 -5.40 11.88
C LYS A 26 -14.94 -6.81 12.46
N THR A 27 -15.52 -7.77 11.74
CA THR A 27 -15.68 -9.15 12.24
C THR A 27 -14.37 -9.93 12.25
N ASN A 28 -13.46 -9.61 11.33
CA ASN A 28 -12.28 -10.44 11.04
C ASN A 28 -10.96 -9.69 11.23
N THR A 29 -11.00 -8.39 11.52
CA THR A 29 -9.81 -7.54 11.47
C THR A 29 -9.75 -6.61 12.68
N PRO A 30 -8.71 -6.71 13.52
CA PRO A 30 -8.45 -5.78 14.62
C PRO A 30 -8.13 -4.35 14.11
N PRO A 31 -8.53 -3.29 14.83
CA PRO A 31 -8.21 -1.90 14.48
C PRO A 31 -6.71 -1.64 14.30
N GLU A 32 -5.86 -2.29 15.10
CA GLU A 32 -4.42 -2.08 15.11
C GLU A 32 -3.79 -2.49 13.78
N MET A 33 -4.36 -3.48 13.09
CA MET A 33 -3.86 -3.92 11.78
C MET A 33 -3.96 -2.80 10.74
N PHE A 34 -5.06 -2.05 10.73
CA PHE A 34 -5.28 -0.92 9.81
C PHE A 34 -4.41 0.29 10.16
N LEU A 35 -4.24 0.58 11.45
CA LEU A 35 -3.33 1.64 11.89
C LEU A 35 -1.88 1.31 11.53
N ASN A 36 -1.44 0.08 11.77
CA ASN A 36 -0.10 -0.38 11.42
C ASN A 36 0.14 -0.34 9.91
N GLU A 37 -0.84 -0.72 9.10
CA GLU A 37 -0.74 -0.60 7.64
C GLU A 37 -0.56 0.86 7.19
N ALA A 38 -1.37 1.78 7.72
CA ALA A 38 -1.24 3.21 7.41
C ALA A 38 0.11 3.78 7.86
N HIS A 39 0.58 3.44 9.07
CA HIS A 39 1.88 3.87 9.59
C HIS A 39 3.04 3.30 8.76
N ALA A 40 2.98 2.03 8.39
CA ALA A 40 3.99 1.40 7.54
C ALA A 40 4.08 2.08 6.17
N MET A 41 2.94 2.31 5.50
CA MET A 41 2.91 3.02 4.22
C MET A 41 3.47 4.45 4.33
N ALA A 42 3.10 5.19 5.36
CA ALA A 42 3.63 6.52 5.62
C ALA A 42 5.15 6.50 5.87
N PHE A 43 5.64 5.51 6.63
CA PHE A 43 7.07 5.33 6.87
C PHE A 43 7.85 5.01 5.59
N ILE A 44 7.37 4.06 4.78
CA ILE A 44 8.00 3.70 3.51
C ILE A 44 8.02 4.90 2.55
N SER A 45 6.89 5.61 2.39
CA SER A 45 6.78 6.77 1.50
C SER A 45 7.73 7.91 1.89
N LYS A 46 7.96 8.10 3.20
CA LYS A 46 8.85 9.16 3.71
C LYS A 46 10.33 8.85 3.53
N ASN A 47 10.71 7.57 3.54
CA ASN A 47 12.12 7.16 3.63
C ASN A 47 12.66 6.46 2.37
N THR A 48 11.83 6.24 1.35
CA THR A 48 12.22 5.56 0.11
C THR A 48 11.60 6.25 -1.11
N ILE A 49 12.06 5.86 -2.31
CA ILE A 49 11.40 6.22 -3.57
C ILE A 49 10.42 5.15 -4.04
N ILE A 50 10.12 4.15 -3.21
CA ILE A 50 9.19 3.07 -3.55
C ILE A 50 7.80 3.70 -3.75
N PRO A 51 7.12 3.46 -4.89
CA PRO A 51 5.82 4.06 -5.18
C PRO A 51 4.71 3.34 -4.39
N VAL A 52 4.60 3.67 -3.09
CA VAL A 52 3.46 3.27 -2.24
C VAL A 52 2.42 4.39 -2.18
N PRO A 53 1.12 4.08 -1.97
CA PRO A 53 0.08 5.10 -1.87
C PRO A 53 0.34 6.07 -0.71
N LYS A 54 0.22 7.38 -0.96
CA LYS A 54 0.26 8.37 0.12
C LYS A 54 -1.02 8.29 0.95
N ILE A 55 -0.86 8.22 2.27
CA ILE A 55 -1.98 8.25 3.20
C ILE A 55 -2.54 9.68 3.28
N ILE A 56 -3.85 9.81 3.02
CA ILE A 56 -4.59 11.07 3.17
C ILE A 56 -5.23 11.16 4.56
N SER A 57 -5.82 10.06 5.03
CA SER A 57 -6.36 9.94 6.40
C SER A 57 -6.46 8.46 6.83
N SER A 58 -6.40 8.21 8.14
CA SER A 58 -6.66 6.89 8.74
C SER A 58 -7.19 7.06 10.16
N ASP A 59 -8.18 6.27 10.56
CA ASP A 59 -8.77 6.27 11.92
C ASP A 59 -8.89 4.87 12.54
N GLY A 60 -8.25 3.86 11.93
CA GLY A 60 -8.30 2.46 12.35
C GLY A 60 -9.51 1.68 11.84
N ASP A 61 -10.60 2.35 11.49
CA ASP A 61 -11.76 1.76 10.78
C ASP A 61 -11.63 1.92 9.26
N HIS A 62 -11.00 3.01 8.81
CA HIS A 62 -10.75 3.25 7.39
C HIS A 62 -9.36 3.81 7.12
N ILE A 63 -8.85 3.57 5.91
CA ILE A 63 -7.67 4.24 5.35
C ILE A 63 -8.09 4.87 4.02
N ARG A 64 -7.92 6.19 3.91
CA ARG A 64 -8.04 6.92 2.66
C ARG A 64 -6.65 7.22 2.13
N MET A 65 -6.37 6.83 0.90
CA MET A 65 -5.04 6.94 0.29
C MET A 65 -5.13 7.39 -1.18
N GLU A 66 -4.03 7.94 -1.69
CA GLU A 66 -3.88 8.29 -3.11
C GLU A 66 -4.10 7.06 -4.01
N ARG A 67 -4.76 7.25 -5.15
CA ARG A 67 -4.83 6.20 -6.17
C ARG A 67 -3.61 6.23 -7.06
N ILE A 68 -2.83 5.16 -7.02
CA ILE A 68 -1.74 4.95 -7.99
C ILE A 68 -2.36 4.51 -9.33
N GLN A 69 -2.14 5.32 -10.36
CA GLN A 69 -2.54 5.01 -11.73
C GLN A 69 -1.54 4.02 -12.35
N GLY A 70 -2.04 2.99 -13.01
CA GLY A 70 -1.20 2.03 -13.73
C GLY A 70 -1.91 0.71 -14.00
N GLU A 71 -1.25 -0.14 -14.77
CA GLU A 71 -1.67 -1.51 -15.04
C GLU A 71 -0.86 -2.48 -14.18
N THR A 72 -1.48 -3.58 -13.75
CA THR A 72 -0.78 -4.61 -12.99
C THR A 72 0.20 -5.35 -13.90
N LEU A 73 1.33 -5.80 -13.34
CA LEU A 73 2.29 -6.60 -14.10
C LEU A 73 1.65 -7.88 -14.66
N GLU A 74 0.68 -8.48 -13.97
CA GLU A 74 -0.06 -9.63 -14.49
C GLU A 74 -0.64 -9.38 -15.89
N VAL A 75 -1.20 -8.19 -16.13
CA VAL A 75 -1.82 -7.81 -17.41
C VAL A 75 -0.75 -7.50 -18.46
N VAL A 76 0.27 -6.72 -18.11
CA VAL A 76 1.23 -6.21 -19.12
C VAL A 76 2.42 -7.14 -19.34
N TRP A 77 2.80 -7.99 -18.40
CA TRP A 77 4.00 -8.83 -18.49
C TRP A 77 4.10 -9.70 -19.76
N PRO A 78 3.01 -10.30 -20.29
CA PRO A 78 3.07 -11.07 -21.51
C PRO A 78 3.47 -10.25 -22.74
N THR A 79 3.13 -8.96 -22.78
CA THR A 79 3.31 -8.07 -23.95
C THR A 79 4.60 -7.25 -23.91
N LEU A 80 5.26 -7.18 -22.74
CA LEU A 80 6.50 -6.42 -22.57
C LEU A 80 7.68 -7.02 -23.35
N SER A 81 8.48 -6.14 -23.94
CA SER A 81 9.77 -6.50 -24.55
C SER A 81 10.75 -7.05 -23.50
N LYS A 82 11.79 -7.76 -23.95
CA LYS A 82 12.86 -8.25 -23.08
C LYS A 82 13.51 -7.12 -22.29
N ASP A 83 13.80 -5.99 -22.94
CA ASP A 83 14.44 -4.84 -22.31
C ASP A 83 13.54 -4.18 -21.26
N ALA A 84 12.24 -4.10 -21.52
CA ALA A 84 11.27 -3.59 -20.55
C ALA A 84 11.20 -4.48 -19.30
N LYS A 85 11.19 -5.80 -19.47
CA LYS A 85 11.24 -6.76 -18.36
C LYS A 85 12.52 -6.61 -17.54
N LEU A 86 13.67 -6.49 -18.21
CA LEU A 86 14.96 -6.26 -17.52
C LEU A 86 14.96 -4.95 -16.73
N ASN A 87 14.39 -3.88 -17.28
CA ASN A 87 14.27 -2.61 -16.57
C ASN A 87 13.37 -2.71 -15.33
N ILE A 88 12.24 -3.41 -15.42
CA ILE A 88 11.36 -3.65 -14.27
C ILE A 88 12.07 -4.47 -13.19
N MET A 89 12.79 -5.54 -13.58
CA MET A 89 13.55 -6.35 -12.63
C MET A 89 14.63 -5.54 -11.89
N ARG A 90 15.30 -4.62 -12.59
CA ARG A 90 16.25 -3.69 -11.97
C ARG A 90 15.53 -2.78 -10.96
N GLN A 91 14.42 -2.15 -11.34
CA GLN A 91 13.65 -1.28 -10.44
C GLN A 91 13.17 -2.03 -9.19
N LEU A 92 12.63 -3.24 -9.35
CA LEU A 92 12.19 -4.08 -8.22
C LEU A 92 13.36 -4.43 -7.29
N THR A 93 14.53 -4.73 -7.86
CA THR A 93 15.74 -5.00 -7.08
C THR A 93 16.15 -3.77 -6.28
N ASP A 94 16.14 -2.59 -6.90
CA ASP A 94 16.44 -1.32 -6.24
C ASP A 94 15.44 -1.01 -5.10
N TYR A 95 14.15 -1.34 -5.28
CA TYR A 95 13.13 -1.18 -4.24
C TYR A 95 13.36 -2.11 -3.05
N VAL A 96 13.69 -3.38 -3.29
CA VAL A 96 14.01 -4.33 -2.22
C VAL A 96 15.25 -3.88 -1.43
N ILE A 97 16.30 -3.43 -2.13
CA ILE A 97 17.51 -2.90 -1.50
C ILE A 97 17.19 -1.68 -0.63
N GLN A 98 16.37 -0.75 -1.12
CA GLN A 98 15.93 0.40 -0.33
C GLN A 98 15.20 -0.03 0.94
N MET A 99 14.29 -0.99 0.83
CA MET A 99 13.54 -1.51 1.97
C MET A 99 14.46 -2.16 3.01
N TRP A 100 15.48 -2.93 2.60
CA TRP A 100 16.46 -3.51 3.51
C TRP A 100 17.38 -2.48 4.16
N ASN A 101 17.67 -1.38 3.47
CA ASN A 101 18.47 -0.29 4.00
C ASN A 101 17.72 0.61 4.98
N LEU A 102 16.40 0.42 5.15
CA LEU A 102 15.64 1.08 6.20
C LEU A 102 16.10 0.57 7.56
N LYS A 103 16.84 1.41 8.27
CA LYS A 103 17.26 1.12 9.65
C LYS A 103 16.14 1.53 10.59
N GLY A 104 15.66 0.60 11.42
CA GLY A 104 14.80 0.95 12.53
C GLY A 104 15.60 1.70 13.60
N THR A 105 15.31 2.97 13.86
CA THR A 105 15.82 3.67 15.04
C THR A 105 15.04 3.29 16.31
N LYS A 106 13.87 2.67 16.15
CA LYS A 106 13.08 2.09 17.24
C LYS A 106 12.12 1.03 16.70
N ILE A 107 12.15 -0.18 17.27
CA ILE A 107 11.08 -1.16 17.11
C ILE A 107 10.13 -0.91 18.29
N GLU A 108 9.02 -0.21 18.05
CA GLU A 108 7.97 -0.05 19.06
C GLU A 108 6.82 -1.01 18.74
N SER A 109 6.34 -1.72 19.76
CA SER A 109 5.00 -2.29 19.72
C SER A 109 4.00 -1.14 19.87
N PHE A 110 3.10 -0.95 18.91
CA PHE A 110 1.96 -0.05 19.08
C PHE A 110 1.03 -0.64 20.14
N VAL A 111 1.12 -0.14 21.36
CA VAL A 111 0.14 -0.40 22.42
C VAL A 111 -0.86 0.75 22.36
N GLY A 112 -2.11 0.44 22.01
CA GLY A 112 -3.20 1.42 21.99
C GLY A 112 -3.43 2.05 23.37
N PRO A 113 -4.08 3.22 23.45
CA PRO A 113 -4.37 3.86 24.72
C PRO A 113 -5.32 2.98 25.57
N THR A 114 -4.97 2.78 26.84
CA THR A 114 -5.78 2.14 27.89
C THR A 114 -6.96 2.99 28.31
#